data_AF-A0A1V5IEX3-F1
#
_entry.id   AF-A0A1V5IEX3-F1
#
_cell.length_a   1.000
_cell.length_b   1.000
_cell.length_c   1.000
_cell.angle_alpha   90.00
_cell.angle_beta   90.00
_cell.angle_gamma   90.00
#
_symmetry.space_group_name_H-M   'P 1'
#
loop_
_entity.id
_entity.type
_entity.pdbx_description
1 polymer ?
#
loop_
_entity_poly.entity_id
_entity_poly.type
_entity_poly.pdbx_seq_one_letter_code
_entity_poly.pdbx_strand_id
1 'polypeptide(L)'
;MSALIFIALTTPMTDLFVVMRQCRVPEVVLDLAMMIYRSIFMIMDQLVQIYQAQVMRLGYGSFRESIQSFSTLCGAVFIGSWSAGEDLIHAMDARCYEGKFAVLGETRPIEMLPLITVALFLGLSSLVVFLARDLTLLGGGP
;
A
#
# COMPACT_ATOMS: atom_id res chain seq x y z
N MET A 1 18.13 -0.50 -1.99
CA MET A 1 17.02 0.46 -2.08
C MET A 1 16.33 0.45 -3.44
N SER A 2 17.08 0.39 -4.55
CA SER A 2 16.55 0.30 -5.92
C SER A 2 15.58 -0.88 -6.17
N ALA A 3 15.90 -2.08 -5.70
CA ALA A 3 15.02 -3.26 -5.89
C ALA A 3 13.65 -3.13 -5.19
N LEU A 4 13.59 -2.48 -4.03
CA LEU A 4 12.34 -2.26 -3.30
C LEU A 4 11.44 -1.25 -4.01
N ILE A 5 12.02 -0.15 -4.50
CA ILE A 5 11.29 0.86 -5.29
C ILE A 5 10.75 0.24 -6.58
N PHE A 6 11.53 -0.64 -7.22
CA PHE A 6 11.09 -1.36 -8.41
C PHE A 6 9.83 -2.19 -8.14
N ILE A 7 9.83 -3.00 -7.08
CA ILE A 7 8.65 -3.82 -6.71
C ILE A 7 7.46 -2.92 -6.38
N ALA A 8 7.66 -1.87 -5.58
CA ALA A 8 6.58 -0.99 -5.15
C ALA A 8 5.89 -0.24 -6.31
N LEU A 9 6.63 0.08 -7.38
CA LEU A 9 6.09 0.81 -8.53
C LEU A 9 5.48 -0.10 -9.60
N THR A 10 5.93 -1.35 -9.69
CA THR A 10 5.54 -2.26 -10.78
C THR A 10 4.51 -3.30 -10.37
N THR A 11 4.42 -3.64 -9.08
CA THR A 11 3.54 -4.71 -8.59
C THR A 11 2.50 -4.13 -7.62
N PRO A 12 1.19 -4.25 -7.89
CA PRO A 12 0.17 -3.79 -6.96
C PRO A 12 0.20 -4.65 -5.68
N MET A 13 -0.15 -4.05 -4.54
CA MET A 13 -0.08 -4.72 -3.24
C MET A 13 -0.96 -5.98 -3.15
N THR A 14 -2.06 -6.02 -3.91
CA THR A 14 -2.96 -7.18 -4.03
C THR A 14 -2.22 -8.41 -4.57
N ASP A 15 -1.35 -8.23 -5.54
CA ASP A 15 -0.57 -9.33 -6.15
C ASP A 15 0.54 -9.79 -5.19
N LEU A 16 1.07 -8.89 -4.37
CA LEU A 16 2.03 -9.23 -3.32
C LEU A 16 1.40 -10.18 -2.28
N PHE A 17 0.13 -9.97 -1.90
CA PHE A 17 -0.57 -10.88 -0.98
C PHE A 17 -0.73 -12.29 -1.55
N VAL A 18 -0.92 -12.42 -2.86
CA VAL A 18 -0.96 -13.73 -3.54
C VAL A 18 0.39 -14.44 -3.43
N VAL A 19 1.49 -13.71 -3.64
CA VAL A 19 2.85 -14.26 -3.47
C VAL A 19 3.12 -14.64 -2.01
N MET A 20 2.71 -13.81 -1.05
CA MET A 20 2.85 -14.13 0.38
C MET A 20 2.06 -15.40 0.77
N ARG A 21 0.91 -15.65 0.13
CA ARG A 21 0.17 -16.91 0.29
C ARG A 21 0.96 -18.11 -0.23
N GLN A 22 1.63 -17.98 -1.37
CA GLN A 22 2.51 -19.03 -1.90
C GLN A 22 3.72 -19.30 -0.99
N CYS A 23 4.20 -18.28 -0.28
CA CYS A 23 5.22 -18.40 0.75
C CYS A 23 4.74 -19.06 2.06
N ARG A 24 3.52 -19.62 2.11
CA ARG A 24 2.92 -20.30 3.27
C ARG A 24 2.68 -19.41 4.50
N VAL A 25 2.40 -18.13 4.30
CA VAL A 25 1.90 -17.26 5.37
C VAL A 25 0.49 -17.75 5.80
N PRO A 26 0.17 -17.80 7.10
CA PRO A 26 -1.16 -18.21 7.57
C PRO A 26 -2.27 -17.31 7.00
N GLU A 27 -3.39 -17.92 6.60
CA GLU A 27 -4.50 -17.21 5.93
C GLU A 27 -5.07 -16.08 6.79
N VAL A 28 -5.17 -16.28 8.11
CA VAL A 28 -5.64 -15.25 9.06
C VAL A 28 -4.80 -13.97 9.00
N VAL A 29 -3.48 -14.10 8.81
CA VAL A 29 -2.58 -12.94 8.73
C VAL A 29 -2.78 -12.19 7.42
N LEU A 30 -3.00 -12.91 6.32
CA LEU A 30 -3.27 -12.31 5.01
C LEU A 30 -4.62 -11.60 4.99
N ASP A 31 -5.64 -12.21 5.58
CA ASP A 31 -6.97 -11.62 5.72
C ASP A 31 -6.93 -10.32 6.52
N LEU A 32 -6.25 -10.34 7.67
CA LEU A 32 -6.03 -9.14 8.47
C LEU A 32 -5.26 -8.07 7.68
N ALA A 33 -4.20 -8.45 6.96
CA ALA A 33 -3.42 -7.51 6.16
C ALA A 33 -4.23 -6.89 5.01
N MET A 34 -5.11 -7.67 4.36
CA MET A 34 -6.02 -7.16 3.33
C MET A 34 -7.03 -6.16 3.90
N MET A 35 -7.58 -6.44 5.09
CA MET A 35 -8.47 -5.52 5.78
C MET A 35 -7.74 -4.22 6.15
N ILE A 36 -6.53 -4.33 6.71
CA ILE A 36 -5.70 -3.15 7.03
C ILE A 36 -5.43 -2.34 5.76
N TYR A 37 -5.01 -2.98 4.67
CA TYR A 37 -4.72 -2.30 3.40
C TYR A 37 -5.94 -1.54 2.86
N ARG A 38 -7.12 -2.17 2.88
CA ARG A 38 -8.38 -1.50 2.52
C ARG A 38 -8.67 -0.31 3.43
N SER A 39 -8.51 -0.50 4.74
CA SER A 39 -8.82 0.52 5.75
C SER A 39 -7.91 1.74 5.65
N ILE A 40 -6.66 1.62 5.18
CA ILE A 40 -5.76 2.75 4.97
C ILE A 40 -6.39 3.80 4.05
N PHE A 41 -6.90 3.39 2.89
CA PHE A 41 -7.52 4.32 1.93
C PHE A 41 -8.82 4.91 2.45
N MET A 42 -9.62 4.11 3.14
CA MET A 42 -10.87 4.57 3.76
C MET A 42 -10.62 5.65 4.83
N ILE A 43 -9.68 5.41 5.74
CA ILE A 43 -9.31 6.35 6.80
C ILE A 43 -8.67 7.61 6.20
N MET A 44 -7.85 7.46 5.16
CA MET A 44 -7.22 8.58 4.48
C MET A 44 -8.24 9.52 3.83
N ASP A 45 -9.30 8.98 3.22
CA ASP A 45 -10.38 9.80 2.64
C ASP A 45 -11.11 10.62 3.74
N GLN A 46 -11.48 9.96 4.84
CA GLN A 46 -12.08 10.64 6.00
C GLN A 46 -11.15 11.74 6.55
N LEU A 47 -9.86 11.44 6.67
CA LEU A 47 -8.86 12.39 7.14
C LEU A 47 -8.79 13.63 6.24
N VAL A 48 -8.76 13.44 4.92
CA VAL A 48 -8.73 14.54 3.94
C VAL A 48 -9.97 15.42 4.07
N GLN A 49 -11.16 14.83 4.23
CA GLN A 49 -12.40 15.57 4.41
C GLN A 49 -12.39 16.41 5.70
N ILE A 50 -11.97 15.82 6.82
CA ILE A 50 -11.89 16.54 8.11
C ILE A 50 -10.83 17.65 8.03
N TYR A 51 -9.68 17.36 7.43
CA TYR A 51 -8.61 18.33 7.24
C TYR A 51 -9.08 19.54 6.43
N GLN A 52 -9.75 19.32 5.30
CA GLN A 52 -10.32 20.40 4.49
C GLN A 52 -11.33 21.23 5.29
N ALA A 53 -12.23 20.59 6.05
CA ALA A 53 -13.18 21.30 6.90
C ALA A 53 -12.50 22.17 7.97
N GLN A 54 -11.38 21.72 8.54
CA GLN A 54 -10.59 22.49 9.50
C GLN A 54 -9.86 23.67 8.85
N VAL A 55 -9.32 23.49 7.64
CA VAL A 55 -8.69 24.57 6.86
C VAL A 55 -9.71 25.66 6.54
N MET A 56 -10.94 25.30 6.14
CA MET A 56 -12.02 26.26 5.89
C MET A 56 -12.44 27.04 7.15
N ARG A 57 -12.19 26.50 8.34
CA ARG A 57 -12.42 27.15 9.64
C ARG A 57 -11.21 27.92 10.16
N LEU A 58 -10.16 28.10 9.35
CA LEU A 58 -8.90 28.75 9.74
C LEU A 58 -8.18 28.05 10.93
N GLY A 59 -8.39 26.74 11.10
CA GLY A 59 -7.87 25.98 12.25
C GLY A 59 -6.34 25.83 12.31
N TYR A 60 -5.61 26.32 11.31
CA TYR A 60 -4.15 26.18 11.17
C TYR A 60 -3.41 27.52 11.13
N GLY A 61 -4.02 28.61 11.62
CA GLY A 61 -3.45 29.97 11.57
C GLY A 61 -2.23 30.18 12.47
N SER A 62 -2.20 29.57 13.66
CA SER A 62 -1.07 29.61 14.60
C SER A 62 -0.56 28.21 14.94
N PHE A 63 0.65 28.13 15.51
CA PHE A 63 1.22 26.85 15.95
C PHE A 63 0.35 26.17 17.02
N ARG A 64 -0.20 26.95 17.97
CA ARG A 64 -1.09 26.42 19.02
C ARG A 64 -2.39 25.88 18.43
N GLU A 65 -3.03 26.62 17.52
CA GLU A 65 -4.25 26.17 16.84
C GLU A 65 -3.98 24.95 15.96
N SER A 66 -2.82 24.88 15.31
CA SER A 66 -2.42 23.73 14.50
C SER A 66 -2.34 22.45 15.32
N ILE A 67 -1.75 22.51 16.52
CA ILE A 67 -1.72 21.36 17.45
C ILE A 67 -3.14 20.95 17.87
N GLN A 68 -4.00 21.93 18.19
CA GLN A 68 -5.37 21.65 18.63
C GLN A 68 -6.24 21.08 17.50
N SER A 69 -6.08 21.58 16.28
CA SER A 69 -6.76 21.07 15.09
C SER A 69 -6.27 19.66 14.75
N PHE A 70 -4.95 19.42 14.84
CA PHE A 70 -4.39 18.09 14.61
C PHE A 70 -4.89 17.07 15.63
N SER A 71 -4.93 17.41 16.92
CA SER A 71 -5.45 16.48 17.95
C SER A 71 -6.93 16.17 17.74
N THR A 72 -7.73 17.18 17.37
CA THR A 72 -9.15 17.00 17.04
C THR A 72 -9.35 16.11 15.82
N LEU A 73 -8.54 16.29 14.77
CA LEU A 73 -8.56 15.46 13.56
C LEU A 73 -8.22 14.02 13.89
N CYS A 74 -7.16 13.80 14.68
CA CYS A 74 -6.73 12.46 15.07
C CYS A 74 -7.81 11.74 15.90
N GLY A 75 -8.43 12.44 16.85
CA GLY A 75 -9.53 11.90 17.66
C GLY A 75 -10.77 11.57 16.82
N ALA A 76 -11.17 12.46 15.92
CA ALA A 76 -12.32 12.24 15.04
C ALA A 76 -12.12 11.04 14.10
N VAL A 77 -10.93 10.94 13.49
CA VAL A 77 -10.56 9.81 12.62
C VAL A 77 -10.47 8.50 13.41
N PHE A 78 -9.95 8.52 14.64
CA PHE A 78 -9.90 7.34 15.50
C PHE A 78 -11.30 6.82 15.84
N ILE A 79 -12.21 7.69 16.29
CA ILE A 79 -13.58 7.32 16.61
C ILE A 79 -14.31 6.82 15.34
N GLY A 80 -14.13 7.51 14.21
CA GLY A 80 -14.72 7.12 12.93
C GLY A 80 -14.24 5.75 12.44
N SER A 81 -12.94 5.46 12.58
CA SER A 81 -12.38 4.16 12.19
C SER A 81 -12.80 3.03 13.14
N TRP A 82 -12.96 3.31 14.44
CA TRP A 82 -13.51 2.34 15.40
C TRP A 82 -14.95 1.95 15.04
N SER A 83 -15.84 2.94 14.85
CA SER A 83 -17.23 2.71 14.46
C SER A 83 -17.33 1.94 13.14
N ALA A 84 -16.50 2.30 12.15
CA ALA A 84 -16.43 1.58 10.89
C ALA A 84 -16.00 0.11 11.04
N GLY A 85 -15.12 -0.18 12.01
CA GLY A 85 -14.74 -1.54 12.37
C GLY A 85 -15.90 -2.34 12.94
N GLU A 86 -16.67 -1.73 13.87
CA GLU A 86 -17.88 -2.34 14.44
C GLU A 86 -18.93 -2.60 13.36
N ASP A 87 -19.19 -1.63 12.48
CA ASP A 87 -20.11 -1.77 11.35
C ASP A 87 -19.69 -2.89 10.40
N LEU A 88 -18.38 -3.04 10.17
CA LEU A 88 -17.84 -4.10 9.34
C LEU A 88 -18.04 -5.49 9.99
N ILE A 89 -17.84 -5.61 11.31
CA ILE A 89 -18.14 -6.85 12.05
C ILE A 89 -19.63 -7.18 11.94
N HIS A 90 -20.51 -6.22 12.19
CA HIS A 90 -21.96 -6.41 12.06
C HIS A 90 -22.38 -6.81 10.64
N ALA A 91 -21.77 -6.22 9.62
CA ALA A 91 -22.03 -6.59 8.22
C ALA A 91 -21.55 -8.00 7.88
N MET A 92 -20.47 -8.47 8.50
CA MET A 92 -19.97 -9.84 8.36
C MET A 92 -20.90 -10.84 9.05
N ASP A 93 -21.33 -10.55 10.27
CA ASP A 93 -22.29 -11.39 11.01
C ASP A 93 -23.61 -11.53 10.24
N ALA A 94 -24.12 -10.43 9.67
CA ALA A 94 -25.33 -10.43 8.84
C ALA A 94 -25.20 -11.28 7.56
N ARG A 95 -23.97 -11.53 7.10
CA ARG A 95 -23.65 -12.39 5.93
C ARG A 95 -23.30 -13.82 6.33
N CYS A 96 -23.55 -14.20 7.58
CA CYS A 96 -23.24 -15.52 8.13
C CYS A 96 -21.76 -15.89 7.99
N TYR A 97 -20.86 -14.97 8.37
CA TYR A 97 -19.42 -15.20 8.28
C TYR A 97 -18.96 -16.40 9.14
N GLU A 98 -18.47 -17.47 8.50
CA GLU A 98 -18.03 -18.71 9.16
C GLU A 98 -16.54 -18.71 9.59
N GLY A 99 -15.92 -17.54 9.72
CA GLY A 99 -14.50 -17.45 10.12
C GLY A 99 -13.48 -17.59 8.98
N LYS A 100 -13.93 -17.52 7.72
CA LYS A 100 -13.07 -17.54 6.54
C LYS A 100 -13.46 -16.42 5.57
N PHE A 101 -12.52 -15.56 5.21
CA PHE A 101 -12.75 -14.60 4.14
C PHE A 101 -12.73 -15.31 2.78
N ALA A 102 -13.66 -14.93 1.90
CA ALA A 102 -13.64 -15.41 0.52
C ALA A 102 -12.35 -14.91 -0.15
N VAL A 103 -11.62 -15.84 -0.75
CA VAL A 103 -10.34 -15.58 -1.42
C VAL A 103 -10.56 -14.61 -2.58
N LEU A 104 -10.19 -13.34 -2.38
CA LEU A 104 -10.06 -12.36 -3.47
C LEU A 104 -8.70 -12.58 -4.14
N GLY A 105 -8.66 -13.56 -5.02
CA GLY A 105 -7.46 -13.90 -5.76
C GLY A 105 -7.79 -14.96 -6.78
N GLU A 106 -8.39 -14.56 -7.89
CA GLU A 106 -8.21 -15.33 -9.11
C GLU A 106 -6.71 -15.34 -9.39
N THR A 107 -6.09 -16.52 -9.39
CA THR A 107 -4.77 -16.71 -9.97
C THR A 107 -4.84 -16.22 -11.41
N ARG A 108 -4.45 -14.95 -11.64
CA ARG A 108 -4.29 -14.43 -12.99
C ARG A 108 -3.31 -15.37 -13.70
N PRO A 109 -3.69 -15.96 -14.84
CA PRO A 109 -2.75 -16.71 -15.63
C PRO A 109 -1.59 -15.77 -16.02
N ILE A 110 -0.37 -16.30 -16.02
CA ILE A 110 0.82 -15.54 -16.36
C ILE A 110 0.67 -15.02 -17.79
N GLU A 111 0.36 -13.75 -17.94
CA GLU A 111 0.32 -13.11 -19.25
C GLU A 111 1.76 -12.93 -19.76
N MET A 112 1.99 -13.20 -21.05
CA MET A 112 3.33 -13.16 -21.65
C MET A 112 3.92 -11.74 -21.64
N LEU A 113 3.07 -10.71 -21.62
CA LEU A 113 3.46 -9.29 -21.61
C LEU A 113 4.27 -8.90 -20.37
N PRO A 114 3.78 -9.11 -19.13
CA PRO A 114 4.55 -8.78 -17.93
C PRO A 114 5.88 -9.54 -17.86
N LEU A 115 5.94 -10.80 -18.30
CA LEU A 115 7.17 -11.58 -18.34
C LEU A 115 8.23 -10.92 -19.24
N ILE A 116 7.84 -10.47 -20.44
CA ILE A 116 8.74 -9.79 -21.38
C ILE A 116 9.21 -8.45 -20.79
N THR A 117 8.34 -7.68 -20.14
CA THR A 117 8.73 -6.40 -19.54
C THR A 117 9.74 -6.56 -18.40
N VAL A 118 9.59 -7.59 -17.56
CA VAL A 118 10.55 -7.89 -16.49
C VAL A 118 11.89 -8.36 -17.08
N ALA A 119 11.86 -9.23 -18.10
CA ALA A 119 13.06 -9.71 -18.77
C ALA A 119 13.83 -8.57 -19.48
N LEU A 120 13.10 -7.68 -20.18
CA LEU A 120 13.67 -6.49 -20.81
C LEU A 120 14.28 -5.56 -19.75
N PHE A 121 13.58 -5.27 -18.66
CA PHE A 121 14.07 -4.41 -17.58
C PHE A 121 15.36 -4.96 -16.95
N LEU A 122 15.38 -6.25 -16.61
CA LEU A 122 16.57 -6.90 -16.06
C LEU A 122 17.73 -6.88 -17.07
N GLY A 123 17.45 -7.17 -18.35
CA GLY A 123 18.46 -7.10 -19.42
C GLY A 123 19.04 -5.70 -19.61
N LEU A 124 18.19 -4.67 -19.66
CA LEU A 124 18.59 -3.27 -19.84
C LEU A 124 19.37 -2.76 -18.62
N SER A 125 18.97 -3.14 -17.41
CA SER A 125 19.72 -2.82 -16.18
C SER A 125 21.11 -3.48 -16.17
N SER A 126 21.22 -4.74 -16.59
CA SER A 126 22.50 -5.44 -16.73
C SER A 126 23.38 -4.82 -17.81
N LEU A 127 22.79 -4.40 -18.94
CA LEU A 127 23.50 -3.72 -20.03
C LEU A 127 24.09 -2.39 -19.55
N VAL A 128 23.30 -1.57 -18.84
CA VAL A 128 23.75 -0.28 -18.29
C VAL A 128 24.89 -0.48 -17.29
N VAL A 129 24.80 -1.49 -16.43
CA VAL A 129 25.89 -1.82 -15.49
C VAL A 129 27.15 -2.27 -16.23
N PHE A 130 27.01 -3.06 -17.29
CA PHE A 130 28.14 -3.50 -18.11
C PHE A 130 28.83 -2.32 -18.81
N LEU A 131 28.04 -1.44 -19.43
CA LEU A 131 28.52 -0.26 -20.16
C LEU A 131 29.14 0.78 -19.21
N ALA A 132 28.60 0.93 -17.99
CA ALA A 132 29.19 1.77 -16.94
C ALA A 132 30.52 1.20 -16.40
N ARG A 133 30.64 -0.12 -16.27
CA ARG A 133 31.91 -0.77 -15.89
C ARG A 133 33.00 -0.57 -16.95
N ASP A 134 32.62 -0.64 -18.23
CA ASP A 134 33.52 -0.41 -19.36
C ASP A 134 34.00 1.05 -19.41
N LEU A 135 33.09 2.01 -19.18
CA LEU A 135 33.41 3.45 -19.16
C LEU A 135 34.28 3.86 -17.95
N THR A 136 34.11 3.20 -16.80
CA THR A 136 34.92 3.49 -15.59
C THR A 136 36.36 2.95 -15.72
N LEU A 137 36.58 1.91 -16.53
CA LEU A 137 37.93 1.38 -16.81
C LEU A 137 38.72 2.22 -17.83
N LEU A 138 38.08 3.09 -18.62
CA LEU A 138 38.75 3.94 -19.61
C LEU A 138 39.00 5.38 -19.13
N GLY A 139 38.34 5.83 -18.05
CA GLY A 139 38.47 7.19 -17.48
C GLY A 139 39.38 7.30 -16.24
N GLY A 140 39.97 6.19 -15.80
CA GLY A 140 40.89 6.13 -14.65
C GLY A 140 42.33 5.86 -15.07
N GLY A 141 42.98 6.86 -15.66
CA GLY A 141 44.43 6.90 -15.91
C GLY A 141 44.90 8.35 -15.76
N PRO A 142 46.13 8.56 -15.24
CA PRO A 142 46.58 9.71 -14.42
C PRO A 142 46.47 11.10 -15.05
#